data_AF-A0AAE9JH35-F1
#
_entry.id   AF-A0AAE9JH35-F1
#
_cell.length_a   1.000
_cell.length_b   1.000
_cell.length_c   1.000
_cell.angle_alpha   90.00
_cell.angle_beta   90.00
_cell.angle_gamma   90.00
#
_symmetry.space_group_name_H-M   'P 1'
#
loop_
_entity.id
_entity.type
_entity.pdbx_description
1 polymer ?
#
loop_
_entity_poly.entity_id
_entity_poly.type
_entity_poly.pdbx_seq_one_letter_code
_entity_poly.pdbx_strand_id
1 'polypeptide(L)'
;MAYGTLIKTKSGKVFPIDCRDWQLLFESIPSELKKLSSDGWKIVIFTNQKGIQVAKVDRNEFKKKIEAIVAKLGVPVQAFVSVAGGRYRKPCIGMWEELKLRNDGVEIQEAESVFVGDAAGRHKTTIRSKKDHSFADRFFAANVGVPFKTPEEFFGKSKSEEPWGPPVFDPKHLFKDGIQLLEPEDAPLKSEKPEIIVMVGFPGSGKSTIAKWLAEQNGYKIINRDTLGTWQKCVATARSHLKNGDSLIIDNTSPDKESRQRYVDVAKELGIGCRCFVMNCDMEQAQHNIRFRVLTDNTAADISSMVLRIHKGKYVEPTVEEGFQQVVRVNFQPKFQIEEHEKLYKMYLID
;
A
#
# COMPACT_ATOMS: atom_id res chain seq x y z
N MET A 1 -8.91 3.97 14.50
CA MET A 1 -10.02 4.30 15.40
C MET A 1 -9.44 4.99 16.62
N ALA A 2 -10.18 5.80 17.41
CA ALA A 2 -9.72 6.17 18.76
C ALA A 2 -9.79 4.97 19.75
N TYR A 3 -10.45 3.89 19.31
CA TYR A 3 -10.44 2.57 19.93
C TYR A 3 -9.05 1.96 19.93
N GLY A 4 -8.68 1.41 21.08
CA GLY A 4 -7.37 0.79 21.32
C GLY A 4 -6.36 1.74 21.95
N THR A 5 -6.58 3.06 21.87
CA THR A 5 -5.68 4.07 22.41
C THR A 5 -6.28 4.87 23.57
N LEU A 6 -7.36 5.63 23.32
CA LEU A 6 -8.01 6.42 24.37
C LEU A 6 -9.15 5.65 25.04
N ILE A 7 -9.82 4.81 24.26
CA ILE A 7 -10.99 4.06 24.69
C ILE A 7 -10.90 2.59 24.27
N LYS A 8 -11.58 1.72 25.01
CA LYS A 8 -11.85 0.32 24.67
C LYS A 8 -13.36 0.06 24.75
N THR A 9 -13.83 -1.07 24.22
CA THR A 9 -15.23 -1.46 24.39
C THR A 9 -15.53 -1.72 25.87
N LYS A 10 -16.73 -1.32 26.30
CA LYS A 10 -17.23 -1.64 27.65
C LYS A 10 -17.66 -3.09 27.72
N SER A 11 -18.20 -3.62 26.62
CA SER A 11 -18.66 -5.01 26.47
C SER A 11 -17.53 -6.05 26.40
N GLY A 12 -16.29 -5.63 26.16
CA GLY A 12 -15.15 -6.54 25.93
C GLY A 12 -15.12 -7.19 24.54
N LYS A 13 -16.10 -6.91 23.67
CA LYS A 13 -16.09 -7.37 22.27
C LYS A 13 -15.05 -6.60 21.46
N VAL A 14 -14.56 -7.20 20.38
CA VAL A 14 -13.62 -6.55 19.45
C VAL A 14 -14.23 -5.32 18.78
N PHE A 15 -15.51 -5.43 18.40
CA PHE A 15 -16.28 -4.33 17.82
C PHE A 15 -17.33 -3.84 18.81
N PRO A 16 -17.58 -2.52 18.89
CA PRO A 16 -18.60 -1.98 19.78
C PRO A 16 -20.00 -2.40 19.35
N ILE A 17 -20.86 -2.63 20.34
CA ILE A 17 -22.27 -2.98 20.11
C ILE A 17 -23.07 -1.76 19.64
N ASP A 18 -22.79 -0.58 20.21
CA ASP A 18 -23.45 0.68 19.90
C ASP A 18 -22.53 1.89 20.15
N CYS A 19 -23.08 3.11 20.01
CA CYS A 19 -22.33 4.35 20.22
C CYS A 19 -21.93 4.64 21.68
N ARG A 20 -22.50 3.92 22.65
CA ARG A 20 -22.23 4.03 24.10
C ARG A 20 -21.31 2.92 24.60
N ASP A 21 -21.05 1.89 23.80
CA ASP A 21 -20.13 0.80 24.12
C ASP A 21 -18.66 1.24 24.04
N TRP A 22 -18.28 2.09 25.00
CA TRP A 22 -16.91 2.50 25.21
C TRP A 22 -16.66 2.84 26.69
N GLN A 23 -15.42 2.69 27.08
CA GLN A 23 -14.87 3.14 28.36
C GLN A 23 -13.42 3.59 28.12
N LEU A 24 -12.85 4.36 29.05
CA LEU A 24 -11.44 4.74 28.96
C LEU A 24 -10.55 3.47 28.96
N LEU A 25 -9.47 3.51 28.18
CA LEU A 25 -8.50 2.42 28.17
C LEU A 25 -7.77 2.32 29.52
N PHE A 26 -7.29 3.46 30.00
CA PHE A 26 -6.69 3.67 31.31
C PHE A 26 -7.39 4.82 32.05
N GLU A 27 -7.56 4.68 33.35
CA GLU A 27 -8.16 5.73 34.19
C GLU A 27 -7.28 6.98 34.30
N SER A 28 -5.96 6.85 34.05
CA SER A 28 -4.99 7.94 34.04
C SER A 28 -5.10 8.88 32.85
N ILE A 29 -5.81 8.51 31.78
CA ILE A 29 -5.85 9.30 30.54
C ILE A 29 -6.33 10.75 30.77
N PRO A 30 -7.45 11.02 31.45
CA PRO A 30 -7.92 12.40 31.64
C PRO A 30 -6.93 13.26 32.43
N SER A 31 -6.28 12.72 33.48
CA SER A 31 -5.32 13.48 34.27
C SER A 31 -4.04 13.79 33.49
N GLU A 32 -3.52 12.83 32.72
CA GLU A 32 -2.35 13.02 31.86
C GLU A 32 -2.62 14.05 30.75
N LEU A 33 -3.78 13.98 30.09
CA LEU A 33 -4.14 14.95 29.05
C LEU A 33 -4.36 16.37 29.62
N LYS A 34 -4.92 16.48 30.83
CA LYS A 34 -5.04 17.78 31.53
C LYS A 34 -3.68 18.39 31.82
N LYS A 35 -2.72 17.58 32.27
CA LYS A 35 -1.33 18.02 32.49
C LYS A 35 -0.69 18.50 31.20
N LEU A 36 -0.78 17.73 30.12
CA LEU A 36 -0.26 18.16 28.80
C LEU A 36 -0.91 19.46 28.34
N SER A 37 -2.23 19.58 28.47
CA SER A 37 -2.96 20.79 28.11
C SER A 37 -2.56 21.99 28.96
N SER A 38 -2.25 21.83 30.25
CA SER A 38 -1.72 22.91 31.09
C SER A 38 -0.28 23.27 30.75
N ASP A 39 0.50 22.30 30.28
CA ASP A 39 1.88 22.48 29.82
C ASP A 39 1.95 23.06 28.39
N GLY A 40 0.82 23.51 27.82
CA GLY A 40 0.75 24.18 26.52
C GLY A 40 0.58 23.25 25.31
N TRP A 41 0.39 21.95 25.51
CA TRP A 41 0.21 21.00 24.41
C TRP A 41 -1.19 21.10 23.81
N LYS A 42 -1.25 21.12 22.47
CA LYS A 42 -2.51 20.95 21.75
C LYS A 42 -2.89 19.47 21.66
N ILE A 43 -4.07 19.11 22.15
CA ILE A 43 -4.56 17.72 22.10
C ILE A 43 -5.32 17.48 20.79
N VAL A 44 -4.82 16.56 19.97
CA VAL A 44 -5.38 16.24 18.65
C VAL A 44 -5.70 14.74 18.55
N ILE A 45 -6.84 14.41 17.94
CA ILE A 45 -7.22 13.03 17.63
C ILE A 45 -7.19 12.79 16.13
N PHE A 46 -6.42 11.80 15.68
CA PHE A 46 -6.41 11.32 14.30
C PHE A 46 -7.04 9.92 14.21
N THR A 47 -8.16 9.78 13.50
CA THR A 47 -8.87 8.48 13.46
C THR A 47 -9.34 8.04 12.07
N ASN A 48 -8.94 6.83 11.68
CA ASN A 48 -9.52 6.11 10.53
C ASN A 48 -10.90 5.51 10.87
N GLN A 49 -11.92 5.83 10.08
CA GLN A 49 -13.34 5.47 10.25
C GLN A 49 -14.03 5.12 8.91
N LYS A 50 -13.44 4.18 8.15
CA LYS A 50 -14.00 3.67 6.88
C LYS A 50 -15.44 3.14 7.02
N GLY A 51 -15.84 2.71 8.22
CA GLY A 51 -17.19 2.27 8.55
C GLY A 51 -18.28 3.29 8.20
N ILE A 52 -17.95 4.59 8.22
CA ILE A 52 -18.88 5.67 7.88
C ILE A 52 -19.19 5.66 6.38
N GLN A 53 -18.17 5.58 5.51
CA GLN A 53 -18.38 5.51 4.06
C GLN A 53 -19.18 4.28 3.64
N VAL A 54 -18.97 3.13 4.30
CA VAL A 54 -19.69 1.88 3.98
C VAL A 54 -20.99 1.71 4.76
N ALA A 55 -21.52 2.78 5.36
CA ALA A 55 -22.78 2.82 6.11
C ALA A 55 -22.91 1.79 7.25
N LYS A 56 -21.78 1.30 7.78
CA LYS A 56 -21.74 0.42 8.98
C LYS A 56 -21.73 1.22 10.28
N VAL A 57 -21.44 2.52 10.21
CA VAL A 57 -21.42 3.44 11.34
C VAL A 57 -22.13 4.71 10.90
N ASP A 58 -23.15 5.14 11.64
CA ASP A 58 -23.82 6.41 11.38
C ASP A 58 -22.90 7.59 11.73
N ARG A 59 -22.87 8.60 10.83
CA ARG A 59 -22.00 9.76 10.97
C ARG A 59 -22.38 10.62 12.18
N ASN A 60 -23.68 10.81 12.43
CA ASN A 60 -24.16 11.66 13.52
C ASN A 60 -23.97 10.97 14.88
N GLU A 61 -24.21 9.67 14.96
CA GLU A 61 -23.88 8.87 16.15
C GLU A 61 -22.39 8.88 16.45
N PHE A 62 -21.54 8.75 15.43
CA PHE A 62 -20.09 8.86 15.61
C PHE A 62 -19.69 10.24 16.13
N LYS A 63 -20.31 11.31 15.62
CA LYS A 63 -20.06 12.67 16.11
C LYS A 63 -20.44 12.82 17.58
N LYS A 64 -21.66 12.42 17.97
CA LYS A 64 -22.13 12.44 19.37
C LYS A 64 -21.20 11.67 20.30
N LYS A 65 -20.67 10.55 19.81
CA LYS A 65 -19.72 9.76 20.56
C LYS A 65 -18.37 10.46 20.76
N ILE A 66 -17.82 11.12 19.74
CA ILE A 66 -16.61 11.93 19.88
C ILE A 66 -16.86 13.07 20.89
N GLU A 67 -18.00 13.75 20.82
CA GLU A 67 -18.37 14.79 21.79
C GLU A 67 -18.41 14.25 23.23
N ALA A 68 -19.01 13.08 23.44
CA ALA A 68 -19.06 12.43 24.75
C ALA A 68 -17.66 12.00 25.26
N ILE A 69 -16.78 11.54 24.37
CA ILE A 69 -15.39 11.22 24.71
C ILE A 69 -14.66 12.50 25.13
N VAL A 70 -14.72 13.56 24.33
CA VAL A 70 -14.06 14.84 24.63
C VAL A 70 -14.55 15.41 25.97
N ALA A 71 -15.86 15.38 26.22
CA ALA A 71 -16.42 15.78 27.50
C ALA A 71 -15.85 14.95 28.68
N LYS A 72 -15.64 13.64 28.49
CA LYS A 72 -15.04 12.77 29.51
C LYS A 72 -13.54 13.01 29.71
N LEU A 73 -12.81 13.38 28.67
CA LEU A 73 -11.39 13.76 28.76
C LEU A 73 -11.22 15.09 29.52
N GLY A 74 -12.18 16.00 29.36
CA GLY A 74 -12.21 17.28 30.10
C GLY A 74 -11.11 18.25 29.70
N VAL A 75 -10.68 18.20 28.44
CA VAL A 75 -9.72 19.12 27.81
C VAL A 75 -10.20 19.48 26.40
N PRO A 76 -9.82 20.65 25.85
CA PRO A 76 -10.08 20.97 24.45
C PRO A 76 -9.40 19.96 23.52
N VAL A 77 -10.12 19.49 22.50
CA VAL A 77 -9.61 18.51 21.52
C VAL A 77 -10.01 18.93 20.11
N GLN A 78 -9.06 18.86 19.18
CA GLN A 78 -9.35 18.94 17.74
C GLN A 78 -9.31 17.52 17.15
N ALA A 79 -10.39 17.08 16.51
CA ALA A 79 -10.48 15.72 15.97
C ALA A 79 -10.55 15.72 14.43
N PHE A 80 -9.67 14.93 13.81
CA PHE A 80 -9.63 14.66 12.37
C PHE A 80 -10.05 13.22 12.12
N VAL A 81 -11.05 13.06 11.25
CA VAL A 81 -11.73 11.79 11.02
C VAL A 81 -11.65 11.44 9.54
N SER A 82 -10.84 10.44 9.20
CA SER A 82 -10.80 9.89 7.85
C SER A 82 -11.94 8.90 7.63
N VAL A 83 -12.93 9.29 6.82
CA VAL A 83 -14.15 8.50 6.60
C VAL A 83 -14.02 7.45 5.49
N ALA A 84 -12.95 7.52 4.69
CA ALA A 84 -12.75 6.72 3.48
C ALA A 84 -11.30 6.23 3.35
N GLY A 85 -10.95 5.68 2.20
CA GLY A 85 -9.55 5.54 1.76
C GLY A 85 -8.93 6.89 1.39
N GLY A 86 -7.83 6.87 0.62
CA GLY A 86 -7.20 8.10 0.11
C GLY A 86 -6.28 8.80 1.11
N ARG A 87 -5.86 10.03 0.80
CA ARG A 87 -4.74 10.74 1.46
C ARG A 87 -4.91 10.96 2.97
N TYR A 88 -6.15 10.98 3.47
CA TYR A 88 -6.44 11.19 4.89
C TYR A 88 -6.39 9.91 5.72
N ARG A 89 -6.42 8.73 5.09
CA ARG A 89 -6.38 7.47 5.82
C ARG A 89 -4.94 7.17 6.26
N LYS A 90 -4.70 7.10 7.57
CA LYS A 90 -3.41 6.63 8.13
C LYS A 90 -3.06 5.28 7.50
N PRO A 91 -1.81 5.05 7.08
CA PRO A 91 -0.60 5.80 7.46
C PRO A 91 -0.30 7.06 6.64
N CYS A 92 -1.12 7.41 5.64
CA CYS A 92 -0.95 8.65 4.90
C CYS A 92 -1.12 9.89 5.81
N ILE A 93 -0.38 10.96 5.50
CA ILE A 93 -0.22 12.13 6.37
C ILE A 93 -1.28 13.22 6.18
N GLY A 94 -2.28 13.03 5.31
CA GLY A 94 -3.19 14.11 4.94
C GLY A 94 -3.96 14.72 6.11
N MET A 95 -4.25 13.95 7.17
CA MET A 95 -4.87 14.56 8.37
C MET A 95 -3.90 15.47 9.13
N TRP A 96 -2.61 15.14 9.16
CA TRP A 96 -1.57 16.00 9.75
C TRP A 96 -1.40 17.30 8.94
N GLU A 97 -1.45 17.20 7.61
CA GLU A 97 -1.43 18.37 6.74
C GLU A 97 -2.62 19.30 7.00
N GLU A 98 -3.82 18.74 7.19
CA GLU A 98 -5.01 19.52 7.61
C GLU A 98 -4.85 20.13 9.00
N LEU A 99 -4.19 19.44 9.93
CA LEU A 99 -3.85 20.01 11.23
C LEU A 99 -2.98 21.24 11.04
N LYS A 100 -1.88 21.17 10.27
CA LYS A 100 -1.00 22.31 10.01
C LYS A 100 -1.76 23.51 9.44
N LEU A 101 -2.66 23.27 8.49
CA LEU A 101 -3.49 24.33 7.89
C LEU A 101 -4.53 24.92 8.86
N ARG A 102 -4.98 24.14 9.84
CA ARG A 102 -6.02 24.50 10.83
C ARG A 102 -5.42 24.68 12.23
N ASN A 103 -4.16 25.11 12.29
CA ASN A 103 -3.44 25.41 13.52
C ASN A 103 -3.24 26.92 13.73
N ASP A 104 -4.10 27.75 13.15
CA ASP A 104 -4.11 29.21 13.33
C ASP A 104 -2.76 29.88 13.01
N GLY A 105 -2.04 29.34 12.03
CA GLY A 105 -0.70 29.82 11.62
C GLY A 105 0.43 29.46 12.60
N VAL A 106 0.13 28.76 13.70
CA VAL A 106 1.14 28.29 14.65
C VAL A 106 1.84 27.08 14.05
N GLU A 107 3.16 27.17 13.94
CA GLU A 107 4.01 26.05 13.48
C GLU A 107 4.02 24.92 14.52
N ILE A 108 4.04 23.68 14.04
CA ILE A 108 4.09 22.49 14.89
C ILE A 108 5.51 21.95 14.85
N GLN A 109 6.18 21.88 16.00
CA GLN A 109 7.49 21.25 16.13
C GLN A 109 7.31 19.73 16.20
N GLU A 110 7.49 19.00 15.09
CA GLU A 110 7.27 17.55 15.06
C GLU A 110 8.16 16.79 16.05
N ALA A 111 9.42 17.18 16.19
CA ALA A 111 10.37 16.53 17.09
C ALA A 111 10.01 16.69 18.58
N GLU A 112 9.30 17.77 18.92
CA GLU A 112 8.79 18.06 20.27
C GLU A 112 7.35 17.56 20.46
N SER A 113 6.74 17.00 19.41
CA SER A 113 5.40 16.42 19.48
C SER A 113 5.46 14.94 19.89
N VAL A 114 4.30 14.32 20.12
CA VAL A 114 4.20 12.86 20.31
C VAL A 114 2.92 12.34 19.69
N PHE A 115 3.03 11.24 18.94
CA PHE A 115 1.87 10.50 18.45
C PHE A 115 1.71 9.20 19.23
N VAL A 116 0.50 8.99 19.78
CA VAL A 116 0.17 7.81 20.59
C VAL A 116 -0.89 6.99 19.86
N GLY A 117 -0.61 5.71 19.64
CA GLY A 117 -1.54 4.84 18.90
C GLY A 117 -1.30 3.34 19.13
N ASP A 118 -2.36 2.54 18.99
CA ASP A 118 -2.33 1.11 19.26
C ASP A 118 -2.03 0.25 18.02
N ALA A 119 -2.25 0.77 16.82
CA ALA A 119 -1.89 0.09 15.56
C ALA A 119 -0.37 0.20 15.33
N ALA A 120 0.38 -0.50 16.16
CA ALA A 120 1.82 -0.36 16.32
C ALA A 120 2.61 -1.58 15.82
N GLY A 121 1.95 -2.55 15.18
CA GLY A 121 2.61 -3.75 14.63
C GLY A 121 3.20 -4.70 15.67
N ARG A 122 2.80 -4.62 16.94
CA ARG A 122 3.36 -5.44 18.02
C ARG A 122 3.03 -6.92 17.84
N HIS A 123 3.98 -7.78 18.21
CA HIS A 123 3.83 -9.23 18.16
C HIS A 123 2.97 -9.76 19.31
N LYS A 124 2.49 -11.00 19.13
CA LYS A 124 1.90 -11.75 20.23
C LYS A 124 3.02 -12.15 21.19
N THR A 125 2.85 -11.87 22.47
CA THR A 125 3.76 -12.23 23.56
C THR A 125 2.98 -12.82 24.73
N THR A 126 3.65 -13.15 25.84
CA THR A 126 3.00 -13.55 27.09
C THR A 126 2.19 -12.41 27.72
N ILE A 127 2.66 -11.17 27.56
CA ILE A 127 2.00 -9.95 28.06
C ILE A 127 0.89 -9.50 27.09
N ARG A 128 1.13 -9.65 25.77
CA ARG A 128 0.19 -9.30 24.71
C ARG A 128 -0.39 -10.56 24.04
N SER A 129 -1.60 -10.92 24.42
CA SER A 129 -2.26 -12.14 23.96
C SER A 129 -2.56 -12.21 22.45
N LYS A 130 -2.58 -11.06 21.75
CA LYS A 130 -2.83 -10.95 20.31
C LYS A 130 -1.87 -9.97 19.67
N LYS A 131 -1.32 -10.31 18.52
CA LYS A 131 -0.60 -9.35 17.69
C LYS A 131 -1.50 -8.17 17.31
N ASP A 132 -0.90 -7.01 17.09
CA ASP A 132 -1.64 -5.85 16.57
C ASP A 132 -2.15 -6.16 15.15
N HIS A 133 -3.27 -5.53 14.80
CA HIS A 133 -3.97 -5.78 13.55
C HIS A 133 -3.39 -4.99 12.36
N SER A 134 -2.56 -3.98 12.63
CA SER A 134 -2.08 -2.99 11.66
C SER A 134 -0.86 -2.25 12.24
N PHE A 135 -0.09 -1.61 11.37
CA PHE A 135 1.01 -0.69 11.68
C PHE A 135 0.63 0.79 11.48
N ALA A 136 -0.64 1.10 11.16
CA ALA A 136 -1.07 2.40 10.67
C ALA A 136 -0.67 3.58 11.56
N ASP A 137 -0.66 3.41 12.89
CA ASP A 137 -0.34 4.48 13.82
C ASP A 137 1.17 4.73 13.88
N ARG A 138 1.97 3.66 13.97
CA ARG A 138 3.44 3.74 13.94
C ARG A 138 3.92 4.30 12.61
N PHE A 139 3.36 3.83 11.50
CA PHE A 139 3.72 4.28 10.16
C PHE A 139 3.25 5.71 9.88
N PHE A 140 2.07 6.13 10.40
CA PHE A 140 1.66 7.54 10.34
C PHE A 140 2.67 8.44 11.04
N ALA A 141 3.06 8.09 12.28
CA ALA A 141 4.08 8.83 13.01
C ALA A 141 5.43 8.88 12.26
N ALA A 142 5.86 7.74 11.70
CA ALA A 142 7.10 7.63 10.94
C ALA A 142 7.10 8.36 9.58
N ASN A 143 5.93 8.56 8.97
CA ASN A 143 5.76 9.36 7.76
C ASN A 143 5.76 10.86 8.06
N VAL A 144 5.15 11.26 9.18
CA VAL A 144 5.15 12.66 9.64
C VAL A 144 6.53 13.07 10.18
N GLY A 145 7.24 12.14 10.84
CA GLY A 145 8.49 12.44 11.56
C GLY A 145 8.28 12.80 13.04
N VAL A 146 7.17 12.37 13.64
CA VAL A 146 6.88 12.60 15.07
C VAL A 146 7.27 11.39 15.92
N PRO A 147 7.79 11.60 17.15
CA PRO A 147 8.01 10.54 18.12
C PRO A 147 6.74 9.69 18.34
N PHE A 148 6.89 8.37 18.31
CA PHE A 148 5.79 7.42 18.47
C PHE A 148 5.83 6.72 19.84
N LYS A 149 4.67 6.58 20.48
CA LYS A 149 4.49 5.73 21.66
C LYS A 149 3.20 4.92 21.56
N THR A 150 3.17 3.78 22.23
CA THR A 150 1.95 3.01 22.42
C THR A 150 1.16 3.55 23.63
N PRO A 151 -0.15 3.23 23.73
CA PRO A 151 -0.97 3.63 24.87
C PRO A 151 -0.42 3.10 26.21
N GLU A 152 0.07 1.85 26.20
CA GLU A 152 0.67 1.18 27.35
C GLU A 152 1.94 1.90 27.84
N GLU A 153 2.83 2.30 26.92
CA GLU A 153 4.03 3.08 27.25
C GLU A 153 3.68 4.49 27.74
N PHE A 154 2.72 5.16 27.08
CA PHE A 154 2.44 6.58 27.35
C PHE A 154 1.53 6.81 28.56
N PHE A 155 0.37 6.15 28.60
CA PHE A 155 -0.65 6.32 29.64
C PHE A 155 -0.55 5.24 30.72
N GLY A 156 -0.24 4.00 30.33
CA GLY A 156 -0.04 2.89 31.25
C GLY A 156 1.30 2.93 31.99
N LYS A 157 2.23 3.79 31.55
CA LYS A 157 3.60 3.92 32.08
C LYS A 157 4.34 2.57 32.10
N SER A 158 3.98 1.66 31.19
CA SER A 158 4.63 0.37 31.04
C SER A 158 6.10 0.57 30.67
N LYS A 159 6.99 -0.14 31.36
CA LYS A 159 8.41 -0.24 31.02
C LYS A 159 8.73 -1.53 30.25
N SER A 160 7.74 -2.42 30.11
CA SER A 160 7.90 -3.67 29.39
C SER A 160 8.04 -3.38 27.91
N GLU A 161 9.13 -3.86 27.31
CA GLU A 161 9.31 -3.79 25.86
C GLU A 161 8.31 -4.72 25.17
N GLU A 162 7.52 -4.16 24.26
CA GLU A 162 6.64 -4.93 23.38
C GLU A 162 7.26 -4.99 21.98
N PRO A 163 7.89 -6.13 21.61
CA PRO A 163 8.53 -6.24 20.31
C PRO A 163 7.50 -6.11 19.19
N TRP A 164 7.91 -5.43 18.13
CA TRP A 164 7.17 -5.28 16.90
C TRP A 164 8.09 -5.67 15.74
N GLY A 165 7.51 -6.17 14.65
CA GLY A 165 8.29 -6.74 13.56
C GLY A 165 8.79 -5.67 12.60
N PRO A 166 9.87 -5.95 11.84
CA PRO A 166 10.17 -5.10 10.68
C PRO A 166 8.92 -5.04 9.79
N PRO A 167 8.66 -3.89 9.14
CA PRO A 167 7.58 -3.81 8.16
C PRO A 167 7.77 -4.90 7.10
N VAL A 168 6.68 -5.52 6.65
CA VAL A 168 6.74 -6.53 5.58
C VAL A 168 7.33 -5.93 4.29
N PHE A 169 7.08 -4.63 4.08
CA PHE A 169 7.63 -3.84 2.99
C PHE A 169 8.05 -2.47 3.52
N ASP A 170 9.31 -2.09 3.30
CA ASP A 170 9.83 -0.77 3.66
C ASP A 170 10.15 0.08 2.40
N PRO A 171 9.32 1.08 2.07
CA PRO A 171 9.55 1.94 0.91
C PRO A 171 10.79 2.82 1.06
N LYS A 172 11.30 3.06 2.27
CA LYS A 172 12.47 3.92 2.52
C LYS A 172 13.77 3.25 2.05
N HIS A 173 13.80 1.92 2.03
CA HIS A 173 14.97 1.14 1.64
C HIS A 173 14.92 0.60 0.21
N LEU A 174 13.89 0.96 -0.56
CA LEU A 174 13.69 0.44 -1.91
C LEU A 174 14.69 1.00 -2.93
N PHE A 175 15.27 2.17 -2.64
CA PHE A 175 16.11 2.95 -3.55
C PHE A 175 17.60 2.73 -3.33
N LYS A 176 18.02 1.55 -2.88
CA LYS A 176 19.45 1.29 -2.72
C LYS A 176 20.15 1.42 -4.07
N ASP A 177 21.26 2.15 -4.09
CA ASP A 177 22.06 2.35 -5.29
C ASP A 177 22.52 1.02 -5.88
N GLY A 178 22.60 0.95 -7.22
CA GLY A 178 23.20 -0.20 -7.93
C GLY A 178 22.26 -1.37 -8.24
N ILE A 179 20.95 -1.27 -8.00
CA ILE A 179 19.99 -2.26 -8.54
C ILE A 179 19.90 -2.05 -10.05
N GLN A 180 20.25 -3.05 -10.85
CA GLN A 180 20.11 -3.00 -12.32
C GLN A 180 18.65 -3.18 -12.75
N LEU A 181 18.26 -2.62 -13.90
CA LEU A 181 16.86 -2.73 -14.37
C LEU A 181 16.50 -4.17 -14.72
N LEU A 182 17.42 -4.88 -15.37
CA LEU A 182 17.25 -6.25 -15.82
C LEU A 182 18.25 -7.18 -15.13
N GLU A 183 17.81 -8.41 -14.89
CA GLU A 183 18.66 -9.51 -14.45
C GLU A 183 18.44 -10.69 -15.40
N PRO A 184 19.50 -11.13 -16.13
CA PRO A 184 20.85 -10.56 -16.15
C PRO A 184 20.91 -9.16 -16.79
N GLU A 185 21.92 -8.36 -16.44
CA GLU A 185 22.06 -6.94 -16.86
C GLU A 185 22.22 -6.78 -18.38
N ASP A 186 22.89 -7.74 -19.02
CA ASP A 186 23.15 -7.77 -20.45
C ASP A 186 21.97 -8.30 -21.28
N ALA A 187 20.82 -8.58 -20.65
CA ALA A 187 19.63 -9.03 -21.35
C ALA A 187 19.20 -7.99 -22.41
N PRO A 188 19.13 -8.35 -23.71
CA PRO A 188 18.86 -7.39 -24.76
C PRO A 188 17.42 -6.87 -24.66
N LEU A 189 17.24 -5.54 -24.72
CA LEU A 189 15.90 -4.94 -24.67
C LEU A 189 15.06 -5.22 -25.92
N LYS A 190 15.73 -5.48 -27.04
CA LYS A 190 15.12 -5.75 -28.34
C LYS A 190 15.84 -6.89 -29.05
N SER A 191 15.07 -7.79 -29.69
CA SER A 191 15.60 -8.76 -30.64
C SER A 191 15.73 -8.15 -32.05
N GLU A 192 16.76 -8.54 -32.81
CA GLU A 192 16.90 -8.18 -34.23
C GLU A 192 15.82 -8.83 -35.11
N LYS A 193 15.29 -9.97 -34.68
CA LYS A 193 14.21 -10.70 -35.35
C LYS A 193 12.89 -10.51 -34.61
N PRO A 194 11.74 -10.62 -35.29
CA PRO A 194 10.43 -10.61 -34.63
C PRO A 194 10.37 -11.61 -33.48
N GLU A 195 9.83 -11.17 -32.34
CA GLU A 195 9.70 -11.97 -31.14
C GLU A 195 8.43 -11.64 -30.35
N ILE A 196 8.13 -12.49 -29.36
CA ILE A 196 7.13 -12.25 -28.33
C ILE A 196 7.82 -12.07 -26.98
N ILE A 197 7.54 -10.99 -26.28
CA ILE A 197 7.87 -10.81 -24.86
C ILE A 197 6.61 -11.04 -24.04
N VAL A 198 6.62 -12.03 -23.15
CA VAL A 198 5.52 -12.29 -22.22
C VAL A 198 5.83 -11.64 -20.86
N MET A 199 5.05 -10.64 -20.49
CA MET A 199 5.17 -10.00 -19.17
C MET A 199 4.49 -10.86 -18.09
N VAL A 200 5.15 -11.01 -16.94
CA VAL A 200 4.67 -11.79 -15.79
C VAL A 200 4.80 -10.97 -14.51
N GLY A 201 3.78 -10.98 -13.66
CA GLY A 201 3.82 -10.38 -12.32
C GLY A 201 2.50 -9.76 -11.87
N PHE A 202 2.46 -9.33 -10.61
CA PHE A 202 1.25 -8.82 -9.97
C PHE A 202 0.58 -7.66 -10.74
N PRO A 203 -0.76 -7.58 -10.81
CA PRO A 203 -1.41 -6.31 -11.07
C PRO A 203 -0.80 -5.21 -10.18
N GLY A 204 -0.46 -4.05 -10.74
CA GLY A 204 0.23 -3.00 -9.99
C GLY A 204 1.76 -3.10 -9.89
N SER A 205 2.39 -4.15 -10.43
CA SER A 205 3.86 -4.30 -10.40
C SER A 205 4.64 -3.38 -11.36
N GLY A 206 3.96 -2.58 -12.20
CA GLY A 206 4.60 -1.71 -13.18
C GLY A 206 4.80 -2.31 -14.58
N LYS A 207 4.32 -3.53 -14.85
CA LYS A 207 4.41 -4.19 -16.18
C LYS A 207 4.02 -3.27 -17.34
N SER A 208 2.84 -2.66 -17.27
CA SER A 208 2.35 -1.78 -18.34
C SER A 208 3.24 -0.57 -18.56
N THR A 209 3.93 -0.08 -17.53
CA THR A 209 4.91 1.01 -17.65
C THR A 209 6.14 0.54 -18.42
N ILE A 210 6.68 -0.64 -18.09
CA ILE A 210 7.82 -1.23 -18.80
C ILE A 210 7.42 -1.60 -20.24
N ALA A 211 6.24 -2.17 -20.45
CA ALA A 211 5.73 -2.54 -21.77
C ALA A 211 5.58 -1.31 -22.69
N LYS A 212 5.04 -0.20 -22.17
CA LYS A 212 4.95 1.07 -22.90
C LYS A 212 6.33 1.63 -23.23
N TRP A 213 7.23 1.67 -22.25
CA TRP A 213 8.59 2.13 -22.48
C TRP A 213 9.32 1.30 -23.54
N LEU A 214 9.24 -0.04 -23.47
CA LEU A 214 9.79 -0.92 -24.51
C LEU A 214 9.14 -0.69 -25.88
N ALA A 215 7.83 -0.51 -25.93
CA ALA A 215 7.11 -0.21 -27.18
C ALA A 215 7.54 1.12 -27.81
N GLU A 216 7.68 2.17 -27.00
CA GLU A 216 8.11 3.50 -27.44
C GLU A 216 9.57 3.50 -27.93
N GLN A 217 10.46 2.83 -27.21
CA GLN A 217 11.90 2.82 -27.56
C GLN A 217 12.22 1.87 -28.71
N ASN A 218 11.50 0.74 -28.82
CA ASN A 218 11.90 -0.37 -29.70
C ASN A 218 10.86 -0.73 -30.77
N GLY A 219 9.68 -0.12 -30.76
CA GLY A 219 8.63 -0.31 -31.76
C GLY A 219 7.75 -1.55 -31.57
N TYR A 220 7.74 -2.15 -30.38
CA TYR A 220 6.87 -3.29 -30.07
C TYR A 220 5.39 -2.91 -30.12
N LYS A 221 4.53 -3.84 -30.54
CA LYS A 221 3.08 -3.73 -30.37
C LYS A 221 2.66 -4.38 -29.07
N ILE A 222 1.79 -3.70 -28.31
CA ILE A 222 1.31 -4.19 -27.02
C ILE A 222 -0.02 -4.90 -27.22
N ILE A 223 -0.13 -6.10 -26.67
CA ILE A 223 -1.36 -6.87 -26.58
C ILE A 223 -1.73 -6.98 -25.12
N ASN A 224 -2.90 -6.46 -24.77
CA ASN A 224 -3.42 -6.44 -23.41
C ASN A 224 -4.84 -7.01 -23.40
N ARG A 225 -5.09 -7.95 -22.49
CA ARG A 225 -6.40 -8.61 -22.37
C ARG A 225 -7.46 -7.69 -21.79
N ASP A 226 -7.10 -6.73 -20.95
CA ASP A 226 -8.07 -5.79 -20.37
C ASP A 226 -8.73 -4.93 -21.46
N THR A 227 -8.03 -4.66 -22.57
CA THR A 227 -8.58 -3.94 -23.74
C THR A 227 -9.25 -4.86 -24.77
N LEU A 228 -8.71 -6.07 -25.00
CA LEU A 228 -9.24 -7.01 -26.02
C LEU A 228 -10.31 -7.97 -25.48
N GLY A 229 -10.48 -8.08 -24.17
CA GLY A 229 -11.47 -8.89 -23.45
C GLY A 229 -11.07 -10.35 -23.24
N THR A 230 -10.93 -11.13 -24.32
CA THR A 230 -10.71 -12.59 -24.23
C THR A 230 -9.29 -12.98 -24.62
N TRP A 231 -8.79 -14.10 -24.06
CA TRP A 231 -7.46 -14.59 -24.39
C TRP A 231 -7.38 -15.06 -25.86
N GLN A 232 -8.48 -15.58 -26.42
CA GLN A 232 -8.56 -15.99 -27.82
C GLN A 232 -8.37 -14.79 -28.76
N LYS A 233 -9.00 -13.66 -28.45
CA LYS A 233 -8.81 -12.40 -29.19
C LYS A 233 -7.35 -11.94 -29.10
N CYS A 234 -6.74 -12.01 -27.92
CA CYS A 234 -5.32 -11.67 -27.75
C CYS A 234 -4.42 -12.54 -28.65
N VAL A 235 -4.63 -13.85 -28.68
CA VAL A 235 -3.87 -14.79 -29.52
C VAL A 235 -4.10 -14.52 -31.02
N ALA A 236 -5.34 -14.26 -31.43
CA ALA A 236 -5.66 -13.92 -32.82
C ALA A 236 -4.97 -12.62 -33.27
N THR A 237 -5.05 -11.57 -32.45
CA THR A 237 -4.35 -10.30 -32.69
C THR A 237 -2.84 -10.48 -32.73
N ALA A 238 -2.28 -11.32 -31.83
CA ALA A 238 -0.84 -11.63 -31.84
C ALA A 238 -0.41 -12.25 -33.16
N ARG A 239 -1.12 -13.27 -33.64
CA ARG A 239 -0.83 -13.91 -34.93
C ARG A 239 -0.90 -12.93 -36.10
N SER A 240 -1.85 -11.99 -36.08
CA SER A 240 -1.98 -10.97 -37.13
C SER A 240 -0.75 -10.07 -37.20
N HIS A 241 -0.31 -9.53 -36.06
CA HIS A 241 0.88 -8.68 -35.98
C HIS A 241 2.17 -9.41 -36.37
N LEU A 242 2.36 -10.64 -35.88
CA LEU A 242 3.55 -11.43 -36.19
C LEU A 242 3.67 -11.74 -37.69
N LYS A 243 2.55 -11.97 -38.38
CA LYS A 243 2.52 -12.12 -39.85
C LYS A 243 2.96 -10.86 -40.59
N ASN A 244 2.77 -9.69 -40.00
CA ASN A 244 3.23 -8.41 -40.55
C ASN A 244 4.69 -8.10 -40.18
N GLY A 245 5.38 -9.00 -39.46
CA GLY A 245 6.76 -8.82 -39.02
C GLY A 245 6.92 -7.96 -37.76
N ASP A 246 5.83 -7.63 -37.07
CA ASP A 246 5.88 -6.86 -35.82
C ASP A 246 6.45 -7.71 -34.67
N SER A 247 7.14 -7.08 -33.72
CA SER A 247 7.47 -7.68 -32.43
C SER A 247 6.41 -7.33 -31.37
N LEU A 248 6.15 -8.25 -30.45
CA LEU A 248 5.01 -8.16 -29.54
C LEU A 248 5.39 -8.16 -28.06
N ILE A 249 4.65 -7.39 -27.26
CA ILE A 249 4.65 -7.49 -25.80
C ILE A 249 3.26 -7.91 -25.35
N ILE A 250 3.18 -9.00 -24.62
CA ILE A 250 1.96 -9.46 -23.97
C ILE A 250 1.90 -8.84 -22.56
N ASP A 251 1.21 -7.72 -22.44
CA ASP A 251 0.99 -7.01 -21.17
C ASP A 251 -0.23 -7.56 -20.45
N ASN A 252 -0.09 -8.79 -19.95
CA ASN A 252 -1.05 -9.46 -19.09
C ASN A 252 -0.41 -9.79 -17.74
N THR A 253 -1.19 -10.31 -16.79
CA THR A 253 -0.65 -10.76 -15.50
C THR A 253 0.09 -12.10 -15.60
N SER A 254 -0.41 -13.01 -16.45
CA SER A 254 0.23 -14.30 -16.81
C SER A 254 0.77 -15.14 -15.63
N PRO A 255 0.01 -15.34 -14.53
CA PRO A 255 0.52 -15.95 -13.29
C PRO A 255 0.91 -17.42 -13.45
N ASP A 256 0.18 -18.18 -14.27
CA ASP A 256 0.29 -19.63 -14.40
C ASP A 256 0.88 -20.06 -15.76
N LYS A 257 1.39 -21.30 -15.81
CA LYS A 257 1.97 -21.91 -17.01
C LYS A 257 0.98 -21.95 -18.18
N GLU A 258 -0.27 -22.31 -17.92
CA GLU A 258 -1.31 -22.40 -18.96
C GLU A 258 -1.51 -21.06 -19.70
N SER A 259 -1.56 -19.95 -18.96
CA SER A 259 -1.73 -18.62 -19.54
C SER A 259 -0.54 -18.20 -20.39
N ARG A 260 0.68 -18.59 -20.01
CA ARG A 260 1.92 -18.32 -20.75
C ARG A 260 2.07 -19.20 -21.99
N GLN A 261 1.73 -20.48 -21.86
CA GLN A 261 1.86 -21.49 -22.92
C GLN A 261 1.14 -21.07 -24.20
N ARG A 262 -0.01 -20.40 -24.08
CA ARG A 262 -0.77 -19.84 -25.21
C ARG A 262 0.06 -18.99 -26.17
N TYR A 263 1.08 -18.28 -25.67
CA TYR A 263 1.94 -17.43 -26.48
C TYR A 263 3.25 -18.12 -26.86
N VAL A 264 3.74 -19.03 -26.01
CA VAL A 264 4.89 -19.89 -26.36
C VAL A 264 4.53 -20.78 -27.55
N ASP A 265 3.34 -21.36 -27.57
CA ASP A 265 2.87 -22.20 -28.68
C ASP A 265 2.79 -21.39 -29.98
N VAL A 266 2.27 -20.16 -29.93
CA VAL A 266 2.24 -19.25 -31.09
C VAL A 266 3.65 -18.97 -31.62
N ALA A 267 4.60 -18.70 -30.73
CA ALA A 267 5.98 -18.46 -31.12
C ALA A 267 6.62 -19.70 -31.76
N LYS A 268 6.38 -20.87 -31.18
CA LYS A 268 6.88 -22.16 -31.68
C LYS A 268 6.32 -22.49 -33.06
N GLU A 269 5.01 -22.32 -33.26
CA GLU A 269 4.35 -22.56 -34.55
C GLU A 269 4.87 -21.65 -35.67
N LEU A 270 5.21 -20.41 -35.34
CA LEU A 270 5.71 -19.42 -36.31
C LEU A 270 7.24 -19.41 -36.42
N GLY A 271 7.95 -20.23 -35.64
CA GLY A 271 9.42 -20.29 -35.64
C GLY A 271 10.10 -19.00 -35.18
N ILE A 272 9.46 -18.23 -34.29
CA ILE A 272 9.98 -16.95 -33.77
C ILE A 272 10.43 -17.07 -32.30
N GLY A 273 11.20 -16.09 -31.84
CA GLY A 273 11.66 -16.03 -30.45
C GLY A 273 10.53 -15.71 -29.47
N CYS A 274 10.64 -16.26 -28.25
CA CYS A 274 9.74 -15.96 -27.14
C CYS A 274 10.54 -15.80 -25.86
N ARG A 275 10.45 -14.64 -25.21
CA ARG A 275 11.11 -14.35 -23.93
C ARG A 275 10.09 -14.02 -22.85
N CYS A 276 10.47 -14.26 -21.60
CA CYS A 276 9.64 -13.95 -20.45
C CYS A 276 10.27 -12.83 -19.62
N PHE A 277 9.51 -11.77 -19.35
CA PHE A 277 9.95 -10.66 -18.51
C PHE A 277 9.14 -10.70 -17.20
N VAL A 278 9.80 -11.02 -16.10
CA VAL A 278 9.18 -11.26 -14.79
C VAL A 278 9.44 -10.07 -13.90
N MET A 279 8.39 -9.38 -13.46
CA MET A 279 8.58 -8.27 -12.53
C MET A 279 9.04 -8.80 -11.18
N ASN A 280 10.22 -8.38 -10.73
CA ASN A 280 10.73 -8.61 -9.39
C ASN A 280 10.02 -7.65 -8.42
N CYS A 281 8.77 -7.98 -8.11
CA CYS A 281 7.88 -7.19 -7.31
C CYS A 281 7.01 -8.12 -6.48
N ASP A 282 7.08 -8.01 -5.16
CA ASP A 282 6.24 -8.80 -4.27
C ASP A 282 4.81 -8.22 -4.15
N MET A 283 3.95 -8.91 -3.39
CA MET A 283 2.55 -8.54 -3.27
C MET A 283 2.38 -7.21 -2.53
N GLU A 284 3.21 -6.96 -1.53
CA GLU A 284 3.20 -5.78 -0.67
C GLU A 284 3.68 -4.54 -1.43
N GLN A 285 4.75 -4.66 -2.21
CA GLN A 285 5.21 -3.62 -3.13
C GLN A 285 4.17 -3.33 -4.22
N ALA A 286 3.51 -4.36 -4.79
CA ALA A 286 2.43 -4.16 -5.75
C ALA A 286 1.25 -3.40 -5.12
N GLN A 287 0.89 -3.70 -3.87
CA GLN A 287 -0.12 -2.94 -3.11
C GLN A 287 0.30 -1.51 -2.89
N HIS A 288 1.56 -1.28 -2.50
CA HIS A 288 2.11 0.07 -2.33
C HIS A 288 2.07 0.85 -3.65
N ASN A 289 2.46 0.26 -4.77
CA ASN A 289 2.37 0.85 -6.10
C ASN A 289 0.93 1.22 -6.49
N ILE A 290 -0.03 0.32 -6.27
CA ILE A 290 -1.46 0.59 -6.52
C ILE A 290 -1.91 1.77 -5.67
N ARG A 291 -1.53 1.75 -4.39
CA ARG A 291 -1.90 2.79 -3.44
C ARG A 291 -1.34 4.14 -3.83
N PHE A 292 -0.06 4.19 -4.22
CA PHE A 292 0.60 5.37 -4.75
C PHE A 292 -0.14 5.91 -5.97
N ARG A 293 -0.44 5.05 -6.96
CA ARG A 293 -1.18 5.45 -8.17
C ARG A 293 -2.55 6.06 -7.85
N VAL A 294 -3.33 5.46 -6.95
CA VAL A 294 -4.63 6.00 -6.53
C VAL A 294 -4.50 7.36 -5.83
N LEU A 295 -3.35 7.64 -5.21
CA LEU A 295 -3.11 8.93 -4.55
C LEU A 295 -2.61 10.01 -5.52
N THR A 296 -2.00 9.64 -6.65
CA THR A 296 -1.39 10.57 -7.61
C THR A 296 -2.15 10.70 -8.94
N ASP A 297 -3.03 9.76 -9.25
CA ASP A 297 -3.77 9.69 -10.52
C ASP A 297 -5.24 9.36 -10.25
N ASN A 298 -6.11 10.34 -10.48
CA ASN A 298 -7.56 10.22 -10.27
C ASN A 298 -8.24 9.21 -11.22
N THR A 299 -7.56 8.80 -12.30
CA THR A 299 -8.05 7.78 -13.24
C THR A 299 -7.57 6.36 -12.89
N ALA A 300 -6.68 6.23 -11.90
CA ALA A 300 -6.13 4.94 -11.51
C ALA A 300 -7.19 4.04 -10.87
N ALA A 301 -7.26 2.81 -11.36
CA ALA A 301 -8.11 1.78 -10.78
C ALA A 301 -7.60 1.34 -9.39
N ASP A 302 -8.48 1.31 -8.39
CA ASP A 302 -8.21 0.75 -7.06
C ASP A 302 -8.34 -0.77 -7.10
N ILE A 303 -7.21 -1.46 -7.30
CA ILE A 303 -7.16 -2.92 -7.36
C ILE A 303 -7.14 -3.48 -5.95
N SER A 304 -8.18 -4.26 -5.60
CA SER A 304 -8.29 -4.85 -4.26
C SER A 304 -7.18 -5.88 -3.95
N SER A 305 -6.83 -5.97 -2.66
CA SER A 305 -5.87 -6.98 -2.17
C SER A 305 -6.31 -8.42 -2.42
N MET A 306 -7.61 -8.68 -2.60
CA MET A 306 -8.13 -10.00 -2.97
C MET A 306 -7.63 -10.43 -4.36
N VAL A 307 -7.61 -9.53 -5.33
CA VAL A 307 -7.10 -9.82 -6.69
C VAL A 307 -5.62 -10.21 -6.64
N LEU A 308 -4.84 -9.51 -5.81
CA LEU A 308 -3.42 -9.82 -5.63
C LEU A 308 -3.21 -11.16 -4.94
N ARG A 309 -4.04 -11.52 -3.94
CA ARG A 309 -3.99 -12.84 -3.30
C ARG A 309 -4.36 -13.97 -4.27
N ILE A 310 -5.37 -13.76 -5.11
CA ILE A 310 -5.74 -14.73 -6.16
C ILE A 310 -4.58 -14.91 -7.14
N HIS A 311 -3.94 -13.80 -7.56
CA HIS A 311 -2.76 -13.87 -8.41
C HIS A 311 -1.62 -14.64 -7.74
N LYS A 312 -1.31 -14.34 -6.47
CA LYS A 312 -0.29 -15.04 -5.68
C LYS A 312 -0.56 -16.54 -5.58
N GLY A 313 -1.82 -16.94 -5.40
CA GLY A 313 -2.22 -18.35 -5.31
C GLY A 313 -2.13 -19.11 -6.64
N LYS A 314 -2.19 -18.41 -7.78
CA LYS A 314 -2.02 -18.99 -9.13
C LYS A 314 -0.58 -18.93 -9.62
N TYR A 315 0.26 -18.11 -8.99
CA TYR A 315 1.59 -17.81 -9.48
C TYR A 315 2.45 -19.07 -9.49
N VAL A 316 3.04 -19.36 -10.65
CA VAL A 316 4.08 -20.37 -10.84
C VAL A 316 5.27 -19.68 -11.50
N GLU A 317 6.43 -19.73 -10.84
CA GLU A 317 7.68 -19.13 -11.34
C GLU A 317 7.92 -19.59 -12.79
N PRO A 318 8.11 -18.66 -13.73
CA PRO A 318 8.35 -19.00 -15.12
C PRO A 318 9.77 -19.54 -15.31
N THR A 319 9.88 -20.51 -16.21
CA THR A 319 11.14 -21.25 -16.43
C THR A 319 11.37 -21.48 -17.93
N VAL A 320 12.61 -21.68 -18.34
CA VAL A 320 12.96 -21.90 -19.77
C VAL A 320 12.34 -23.19 -20.32
N GLU A 321 12.04 -24.16 -19.46
CA GLU A 321 11.37 -25.43 -19.77
C GLU A 321 9.96 -25.23 -20.35
N GLU A 322 9.33 -24.06 -20.13
CA GLU A 322 8.07 -23.72 -20.78
C GLU A 322 8.22 -23.45 -22.28
N GLY A 323 9.46 -23.27 -22.77
CA GLY A 323 9.79 -22.94 -24.16
C GLY A 323 10.21 -21.50 -24.38
N PHE A 324 10.55 -20.76 -23.32
CA PHE A 324 11.15 -19.43 -23.43
C PHE A 324 12.63 -19.54 -23.78
N GLN A 325 13.10 -18.68 -24.70
CA GLN A 325 14.53 -18.52 -25.00
C GLN A 325 15.31 -17.96 -23.80
N GLN A 326 14.65 -17.07 -23.05
CA GLN A 326 15.23 -16.42 -21.87
C GLN A 326 14.12 -16.01 -20.91
N VAL A 327 14.38 -16.15 -19.61
CA VAL A 327 13.59 -15.53 -18.54
C VAL A 327 14.43 -14.40 -17.95
N VAL A 328 13.93 -13.17 -18.05
CA VAL A 328 14.57 -11.95 -17.59
C VAL A 328 13.78 -11.41 -16.41
N ARG A 329 14.45 -11.16 -15.29
CA ARG A 329 13.84 -10.48 -14.15
C ARG A 329 13.94 -8.97 -14.36
N VAL A 330 12.84 -8.26 -14.09
CA VAL A 330 12.73 -6.82 -14.23
C VAL A 330 12.60 -6.22 -12.84
N ASN A 331 13.64 -5.55 -12.38
CA ASN A 331 13.68 -4.93 -11.08
C ASN A 331 12.90 -3.62 -11.05
N PHE A 332 12.47 -3.24 -9.85
CA PHE A 332 11.75 -1.99 -9.67
C PHE A 332 12.71 -0.80 -9.64
N GLN A 333 12.72 -0.04 -10.73
CA GLN A 333 13.36 1.27 -10.83
C GLN A 333 12.32 2.32 -11.23
N PRO A 334 11.68 3.00 -10.27
CA PRO A 334 10.70 4.02 -10.59
C PRO A 334 11.40 5.28 -11.09
N LYS A 335 10.74 5.97 -12.02
CA LYS A 335 11.12 7.32 -12.46
C LYS A 335 10.02 8.27 -12.04
N PHE A 336 10.32 9.16 -11.09
CA PHE A 336 9.38 10.19 -10.66
C PHE A 336 9.63 11.47 -11.46
N GLN A 337 8.59 12.00 -12.08
CA GLN A 337 8.65 13.28 -12.80
C GLN A 337 8.54 14.48 -11.84
N ILE A 338 8.03 14.24 -10.63
CA ILE A 338 7.65 15.26 -9.64
C ILE A 338 8.28 14.85 -8.30
N GLU A 339 8.98 15.77 -7.64
CA GLU A 339 9.71 15.51 -6.39
C GLU A 339 8.75 15.08 -5.26
N GLU A 340 7.57 15.70 -5.20
CA GLU A 340 6.50 15.36 -4.25
C GLU A 340 6.03 13.92 -4.41
N HIS A 341 6.04 13.39 -5.64
CA HIS A 341 5.69 11.99 -5.90
C HIS A 341 6.76 11.04 -5.37
N GLU A 342 8.04 11.38 -5.52
CA GLU A 342 9.12 10.60 -4.92
C GLU A 342 9.03 10.60 -3.39
N LYS A 343 8.80 11.77 -2.79
CA LYS A 343 8.59 11.91 -1.34
C LYS A 343 7.40 11.07 -0.87
N LEU A 344 6.27 11.14 -1.56
CA LEU A 344 5.09 10.34 -1.25
C LEU A 344 5.35 8.84 -1.40
N TYR A 345 6.06 8.42 -2.43
CA TYR A 345 6.37 7.00 -2.64
C TYR A 345 7.26 6.45 -1.51
N LYS A 346 8.21 7.25 -1.01
CA LYS A 346 9.08 6.89 0.14
C LYS A 346 8.33 6.79 1.48
N MET A 347 7.05 7.18 1.54
CA MET A 347 6.21 7.00 2.72
C MET A 347 5.62 5.58 2.79
N TYR A 348 5.33 5.12 4.01
CA TYR A 348 4.46 3.97 4.21
C TYR A 348 3.05 4.32 3.75
N LEU A 349 2.56 3.65 2.69
CA LEU A 349 1.21 3.87 2.16
C LEU A 349 0.22 2.73 2.51
N ILE A 350 0.76 1.61 2.99
CA ILE A 350 0.05 0.40 3.41
C ILE A 350 0.41 0.07 4.87
N ASP A 351 -0.47 -0.63 5.58
CA ASP A 351 -0.42 -0.85 7.04
C ASP A 351 -0.71 -2.27 7.49
#